data_AF-A0A925YEN0-F1
#
_entry.id   AF-A0A925YEN0-F1
#
_cell.length_a   1.000
_cell.length_b   1.000
_cell.length_c   1.000
_cell.angle_alpha   90.00
_cell.angle_beta   90.00
_cell.angle_gamma   90.00
#
_symmetry.space_group_name_H-M   'P 1'
#
loop_
_entity.id
_entity.type
_entity.pdbx_description
1 polymer ?
#
loop_
_entity_poly.entity_id
_entity_poly.type
_entity_poly.pdbx_seq_one_letter_code
_entity_poly.pdbx_strand_id
1 'polypeptide(L)'
;SGGSGATDTGGASAPGGMGPGGTVGSAGAGGAAGAGGKAGVSAPSLLMVVSEKFPAAEATGICSDLRLRLTFTVPVAAAKAGRINVWKASDPSVPADSIDLGATGRQDMQDMIGGRRFFQNSPVFIDGMVATIYLHRSKLLPNETYYVTVDSEVFTDAMGLSLGHIADPAAWRFTTRAASPASADKLVVSLENMGDFCSVQGAIDAIPAANTAPVTVTIKNGTYREIVFINGKNGITLHGEDRKLTKIAYANNEMLNVGTAYRAMVEVERSNDLVIENLTLHNLTPQNGGQAEALRIEAGDRAILRDLDLLSFQDTLLISGRAYVTNCFIEGNVDFIWGRGTVLFEKCEIKTVLRKGYNVQARNTALQYGYVFVDSKLTSSPGITDHFLARVDGLAYPSSHVAYINCEMGSHISPLGWLVTNTVNTSLIRYWEYKSVDPSGAPIDVTRRIAASKQLTDAEAAMMRDKATVFGGTPPWVPMP
;
A
#
# COMPACT_ATOMS: atom_id res chain seq x y z
N SER A 1 5.77 -1.11 -36.55
CA SER A 1 5.63 -1.99 -37.73
C SER A 1 6.88 -1.84 -38.58
N GLY A 2 7.45 -2.95 -39.05
CA GLY A 2 8.76 -2.99 -39.72
C GLY A 2 9.96 -2.86 -38.75
N GLY A 3 11.11 -3.51 -38.97
CA GLY A 3 11.36 -4.65 -39.87
C GLY A 3 12.76 -4.68 -40.51
N SER A 4 13.43 -5.83 -40.45
CA SER A 4 14.73 -6.20 -41.09
C SER A 4 16.00 -5.44 -40.65
N GLY A 5 17.20 -6.04 -40.67
CA GLY A 5 17.52 -7.49 -40.70
C GLY A 5 18.82 -7.89 -41.45
N ALA A 6 19.52 -8.92 -40.93
CA ALA A 6 20.60 -9.71 -41.56
C ALA A 6 21.93 -8.97 -41.86
N THR A 7 23.08 -9.64 -42.11
CA THR A 7 23.45 -11.09 -42.11
C THR A 7 24.41 -11.42 -40.92
N ASP A 8 25.43 -12.28 -40.85
CA ASP A 8 26.11 -13.23 -41.78
C ASP A 8 26.78 -14.45 -41.06
N THR A 9 27.75 -15.10 -41.71
CA THR A 9 28.25 -16.47 -41.50
C THR A 9 29.66 -16.61 -40.93
N GLY A 10 29.96 -17.82 -40.40
CA GLY A 10 31.33 -18.35 -40.23
C GLY A 10 31.33 -19.67 -39.42
N GLY A 11 31.94 -20.76 -39.93
CA GLY A 11 31.90 -22.05 -39.21
C GLY A 11 32.78 -23.19 -39.77
N ALA A 12 32.71 -24.35 -39.07
CA ALA A 12 33.54 -25.57 -39.21
C ALA A 12 35.03 -25.38 -38.84
N SER A 13 35.74 -26.35 -38.25
CA SER A 13 35.71 -27.81 -38.43
C SER A 13 36.35 -28.61 -37.26
N ALA A 14 36.33 -29.94 -37.32
CA ALA A 14 37.06 -30.89 -36.44
C ALA A 14 37.60 -32.09 -37.25
N PRO A 15 38.69 -32.75 -36.80
CA PRO A 15 38.63 -34.11 -36.21
C PRO A 15 39.52 -34.24 -34.93
N GLY A 16 39.46 -35.24 -34.05
CA GLY A 16 39.67 -36.70 -34.22
C GLY A 16 41.18 -37.04 -34.09
N GLY A 17 41.67 -38.03 -33.32
CA GLY A 17 41.05 -39.06 -32.45
C GLY A 17 42.13 -39.93 -31.76
N MET A 18 41.84 -41.23 -31.52
CA MET A 18 42.73 -42.31 -31.01
C MET A 18 43.07 -42.40 -29.50
N GLY A 19 42.85 -43.60 -28.94
CA GLY A 19 43.65 -44.21 -27.85
C GLY A 19 44.65 -45.23 -28.44
N PRO A 20 45.08 -46.34 -27.77
CA PRO A 20 44.53 -46.95 -26.55
C PRO A 20 45.58 -47.32 -25.48
N GLY A 21 45.17 -48.03 -24.42
CA GLY A 21 46.07 -48.74 -23.50
C GLY A 21 45.37 -49.18 -22.22
N GLY A 22 45.56 -50.43 -21.77
CA GLY A 22 44.95 -50.94 -20.54
C GLY A 22 45.64 -52.20 -20.01
N THR A 23 45.32 -52.58 -18.77
CA THR A 23 45.79 -53.82 -18.12
C THR A 23 44.83 -54.27 -17.02
N VAL A 24 44.96 -55.53 -16.56
CA VAL A 24 43.95 -56.27 -15.76
C VAL A 24 44.37 -56.41 -14.29
N GLY A 25 43.41 -56.43 -13.35
CA GLY A 25 43.67 -56.23 -11.91
C GLY A 25 42.89 -57.07 -10.88
N SER A 26 42.39 -58.26 -11.22
CA SER A 26 41.79 -59.25 -10.29
C SER A 26 40.49 -58.87 -9.53
N ALA A 27 39.90 -59.82 -8.80
CA ALA A 27 38.64 -59.69 -8.06
C ALA A 27 38.63 -60.55 -6.79
N GLY A 28 37.82 -60.20 -5.78
CA GLY A 28 37.53 -61.13 -4.67
C GLY A 28 36.93 -60.50 -3.40
N ALA A 29 35.95 -61.21 -2.81
CA ALA A 29 35.37 -61.06 -1.47
C ALA A 29 34.62 -59.75 -1.14
N GLY A 30 33.39 -59.90 -0.62
CA GLY A 30 32.62 -58.83 0.00
C GLY A 30 32.61 -58.93 1.53
N GLY A 31 32.27 -57.83 2.22
CA GLY A 31 32.17 -57.78 3.67
C GLY A 31 31.18 -56.73 4.16
N ALA A 32 30.22 -57.18 4.98
CA ALA A 32 29.29 -56.44 5.85
C ALA A 32 28.93 -54.98 5.52
N ALA A 33 27.65 -54.74 5.22
CA ALA A 33 27.07 -53.40 5.26
C ALA A 33 27.06 -52.87 6.71
N GLY A 34 27.91 -51.89 7.01
CA GLY A 34 27.90 -51.17 8.28
C GLY A 34 26.67 -50.28 8.38
N ALA A 35 25.64 -50.72 9.10
CA ALA A 35 24.45 -49.93 9.39
C ALA A 35 24.76 -48.80 10.38
N GLY A 36 25.45 -47.75 9.89
CA GLY A 36 25.75 -46.53 10.61
C GLY A 36 24.50 -45.72 10.87
N GLY A 37 23.72 -46.14 11.87
CA GLY A 37 22.52 -45.45 12.32
C GLY A 37 22.86 -44.04 12.78
N LYS A 38 22.58 -43.05 11.93
CA LYS A 38 22.50 -41.66 12.37
C LYS A 38 21.39 -41.59 13.41
N ALA A 39 21.76 -41.46 14.67
CA ALA A 39 20.83 -41.10 15.72
C ALA A 39 20.18 -39.78 15.29
N GLY A 40 18.87 -39.83 15.02
CA GLY A 40 18.11 -38.65 14.65
C GLY A 40 18.04 -37.74 15.87
N VAL A 41 18.94 -36.75 15.93
CA VAL A 41 18.73 -35.58 16.78
C VAL A 41 17.41 -34.97 16.31
N SER A 42 16.37 -35.12 17.11
CA SER A 42 15.07 -34.52 16.80
C SER A 42 15.30 -33.02 16.61
N ALA A 43 14.90 -32.48 15.45
CA ALA A 43 14.94 -31.04 15.23
C ALA A 43 14.27 -30.34 16.42
N PRO A 44 14.84 -29.25 16.95
CA PRO A 44 14.28 -28.59 18.13
C PRO A 44 12.80 -28.28 17.90
N SER A 45 12.03 -28.25 18.98
CA SER A 45 10.66 -27.73 18.90
C SER A 45 10.74 -26.20 18.87
N LEU A 46 10.08 -25.57 17.90
CA LEU A 46 9.99 -24.11 17.81
C LEU A 46 9.41 -23.51 19.11
N LEU A 47 8.62 -24.32 19.83
CA LEU A 47 8.00 -23.98 21.12
C LEU A 47 9.00 -23.77 22.26
N MET A 48 10.26 -24.19 22.12
CA MET A 48 11.32 -23.91 23.11
C MET A 48 11.84 -22.46 23.00
N VAL A 49 11.58 -21.78 21.88
CA VAL A 49 12.04 -20.40 21.60
C VAL A 49 10.89 -19.44 21.25
N VAL A 50 9.64 -19.91 21.28
CA VAL A 50 8.42 -19.10 21.16
C VAL A 50 7.86 -18.81 22.55
N SER A 51 7.74 -17.53 22.89
CA SER A 51 7.19 -17.04 24.17
C SER A 51 5.68 -16.78 24.12
N GLU A 52 5.13 -16.44 22.95
CA GLU A 52 3.71 -16.12 22.75
C GLU A 52 3.24 -16.62 21.38
N LYS A 53 1.96 -17.01 21.30
CA LYS A 53 1.25 -17.27 20.05
C LYS A 53 -0.02 -16.45 20.03
N PHE A 54 -0.32 -15.82 18.90
CA PHE A 54 -1.63 -15.22 18.64
C PHE A 54 -2.23 -15.82 17.34
N PRO A 55 -3.44 -16.41 17.38
CA PRO A 55 -4.23 -16.69 18.57
C PRO A 55 -3.50 -17.59 19.57
N ALA A 56 -3.82 -17.47 20.86
CA ALA A 56 -3.31 -18.40 21.87
C ALA A 56 -3.82 -19.83 21.60
N ALA A 57 -3.12 -20.84 22.12
CA ALA A 57 -3.56 -22.22 21.98
C ALA A 57 -4.92 -22.46 22.66
N GLU A 58 -5.78 -23.22 22.00
CA GLU A 58 -7.20 -23.45 22.34
C GLU A 58 -8.08 -22.18 22.44
N ALA A 59 -7.63 -21.04 21.90
CA ALA A 59 -8.43 -19.82 21.92
C ALA A 59 -9.64 -19.90 20.98
N THR A 60 -10.81 -19.44 21.44
CA THR A 60 -12.08 -19.51 20.71
C THR A 60 -12.63 -18.12 20.40
N GLY A 61 -13.55 -18.01 19.44
CA GLY A 61 -14.19 -16.73 19.08
C GLY A 61 -13.34 -15.84 18.18
N ILE A 62 -12.37 -16.43 17.47
CA ILE A 62 -11.37 -15.68 16.70
C ILE A 62 -11.96 -15.18 15.36
N CYS A 63 -11.55 -13.99 14.91
CA CYS A 63 -11.72 -13.49 13.55
C CYS A 63 -11.41 -14.55 12.49
N SER A 64 -12.21 -14.63 11.42
CA SER A 64 -11.86 -15.40 10.21
C SER A 64 -10.80 -14.71 9.33
N ASP A 65 -10.57 -13.41 9.54
CA ASP A 65 -9.58 -12.57 8.84
C ASP A 65 -8.40 -12.18 9.74
N LEU A 66 -8.05 -13.08 10.68
CA LEU A 66 -6.90 -12.93 11.57
C LEU A 66 -5.56 -12.88 10.83
N ARG A 67 -4.51 -12.46 11.55
CA ARG A 67 -3.11 -12.72 11.23
C ARG A 67 -2.55 -13.62 12.31
N LEU A 68 -1.78 -14.64 11.95
CA LEU A 68 -1.08 -15.46 12.95
C LEU A 68 0.18 -14.71 13.39
N ARG A 69 0.52 -14.74 14.67
CA ARG A 69 1.75 -14.15 15.22
C ARG A 69 2.45 -15.14 16.14
N LEU A 70 3.77 -15.21 16.02
CA LEU A 70 4.68 -15.87 16.95
C LEU A 70 5.63 -14.81 17.52
N THR A 71 5.67 -14.69 18.85
CA THR A 71 6.70 -13.91 19.56
C THR A 71 7.79 -14.88 20.02
N PHE A 72 9.04 -14.55 19.74
CA PHE A 72 10.21 -15.37 20.06
C PHE A 72 10.97 -14.81 21.27
N THR A 73 11.79 -15.66 21.90
CA THR A 73 12.73 -15.26 22.97
C THR A 73 14.05 -14.70 22.43
N VAL A 74 14.27 -14.79 21.12
CA VAL A 74 15.47 -14.34 20.39
C VAL A 74 15.07 -13.65 19.08
N PRO A 75 15.91 -12.78 18.51
CA PRO A 75 15.67 -12.26 17.17
C PRO A 75 15.60 -13.39 16.14
N VAL A 76 14.63 -13.30 15.23
CA VAL A 76 14.29 -14.32 14.23
C VAL A 76 14.47 -13.76 12.81
N ALA A 77 14.69 -14.64 11.84
CA ALA A 77 14.54 -14.37 10.43
C ALA A 77 13.59 -15.39 9.79
N ALA A 78 12.84 -14.95 8.77
CA ALA A 78 12.11 -15.86 7.88
C ALA A 78 13.07 -16.37 6.80
N ALA A 79 13.07 -17.68 6.58
CA ALA A 79 13.88 -18.31 5.54
C ALA A 79 13.22 -18.21 4.16
N LYS A 80 13.79 -18.94 3.19
CA LYS A 80 13.29 -19.07 1.81
C LYS A 80 12.99 -20.54 1.47
N ALA A 81 12.46 -21.26 2.45
CA ALA A 81 12.15 -22.69 2.40
C ALA A 81 11.19 -23.07 3.53
N GLY A 82 10.55 -24.23 3.41
CA GLY A 82 9.57 -24.73 4.38
C GLY A 82 8.19 -24.09 4.25
N ARG A 83 7.20 -24.72 4.87
CA ARG A 83 5.80 -24.32 4.83
C ARG A 83 5.24 -23.97 6.21
N ILE A 84 4.29 -23.05 6.19
CA ILE A 84 3.33 -22.84 7.28
C ILE A 84 1.97 -23.31 6.77
N ASN A 85 1.41 -24.35 7.38
CA ASN A 85 0.12 -24.91 6.98
C ASN A 85 -0.92 -24.67 8.08
N VAL A 86 -2.11 -24.22 7.70
CA VAL A 86 -3.28 -24.12 8.58
C VAL A 86 -4.28 -25.18 8.18
N TRP A 87 -4.54 -26.13 9.07
CA TRP A 87 -5.32 -27.33 8.83
C TRP A 87 -6.69 -27.23 9.48
N LYS A 88 -7.74 -27.67 8.78
CA LYS A 88 -9.07 -27.78 9.37
C LYS A 88 -9.12 -28.99 10.29
N ALA A 89 -9.47 -28.81 11.57
CA ALA A 89 -9.44 -29.89 12.55
C ALA A 89 -10.45 -31.02 12.27
N SER A 90 -11.56 -30.72 11.57
CA SER A 90 -12.57 -31.71 11.18
C SER A 90 -12.17 -32.52 9.94
N ASP A 91 -11.25 -32.00 9.13
CA ASP A 91 -10.83 -32.56 7.85
C ASP A 91 -9.37 -32.14 7.55
N PRO A 92 -8.39 -32.86 8.10
CA PRO A 92 -6.98 -32.57 7.89
C PRO A 92 -6.43 -33.17 6.58
N SER A 93 -7.29 -33.56 5.62
CA SER A 93 -6.84 -34.19 4.36
C SER A 93 -6.07 -33.23 3.44
N VAL A 94 -6.37 -31.93 3.52
CA VAL A 94 -5.71 -30.84 2.79
C VAL A 94 -5.61 -29.62 3.72
N PRO A 95 -4.53 -28.81 3.69
CA PRO A 95 -4.51 -27.53 4.40
C PRO A 95 -5.63 -26.60 3.92
N ALA A 96 -6.29 -25.92 4.85
CA ALA A 96 -7.20 -24.81 4.52
C ALA A 96 -6.40 -23.60 3.97
N ASP A 97 -5.20 -23.39 4.52
CA ASP A 97 -4.19 -22.55 3.86
C ASP A 97 -2.78 -23.14 3.97
N SER A 98 -1.92 -22.80 3.01
CA SER A 98 -0.52 -23.19 2.93
C SER A 98 0.27 -21.98 2.43
N ILE A 99 1.31 -21.61 3.19
CA ILE A 99 2.29 -20.60 2.82
C ILE A 99 3.63 -21.31 2.61
N ASP A 100 4.10 -21.41 1.37
CA ASP A 100 5.39 -22.03 1.01
C ASP A 100 6.46 -20.97 0.75
N LEU A 101 7.39 -20.83 1.70
CA LEU A 101 8.47 -19.84 1.62
C LEU A 101 9.56 -20.24 0.59
N GLY A 102 9.52 -21.48 0.07
CA GLY A 102 10.35 -21.96 -1.03
C GLY A 102 9.70 -21.81 -2.42
N ALA A 103 8.46 -21.33 -2.51
CA ALA A 103 7.76 -21.20 -3.79
C ALA A 103 8.43 -20.18 -4.73
N THR A 104 9.03 -20.67 -5.82
CA THR A 104 9.62 -19.83 -6.88
C THR A 104 8.56 -19.25 -7.83
N GLY A 105 7.32 -19.74 -7.76
CA GLY A 105 6.17 -19.19 -8.48
C GLY A 105 5.44 -18.13 -7.65
N ARG A 106 4.86 -17.12 -8.30
CA ARG A 106 4.14 -16.02 -7.62
C ARG A 106 2.82 -16.44 -6.92
N GLN A 107 2.53 -17.72 -6.70
CA GLN A 107 1.20 -18.16 -6.22
C GLN A 107 0.92 -17.69 -4.80
N ASP A 108 1.83 -17.96 -3.86
CA ASP A 108 1.71 -17.52 -2.45
C ASP A 108 2.13 -16.04 -2.26
N MET A 109 2.41 -15.37 -3.39
CA MET A 109 2.57 -13.92 -3.52
C MET A 109 1.37 -13.32 -4.27
N GLN A 110 0.20 -13.96 -4.27
CA GLN A 110 -1.05 -13.45 -4.86
C GLN A 110 -2.24 -13.61 -3.90
N ASP A 111 -3.02 -12.55 -3.76
CA ASP A 111 -4.26 -12.55 -2.98
C ASP A 111 -5.44 -11.99 -3.79
N MET A 112 -6.66 -12.30 -3.35
CA MET A 112 -7.91 -11.86 -3.98
C MET A 112 -8.60 -10.84 -3.08
N ILE A 113 -8.45 -9.56 -3.41
CA ILE A 113 -8.81 -8.40 -2.58
C ILE A 113 -10.02 -7.71 -3.23
N GLY A 114 -11.17 -7.65 -2.55
CA GLY A 114 -12.38 -7.01 -3.09
C GLY A 114 -12.82 -7.53 -4.47
N GLY A 115 -12.54 -8.81 -4.75
CA GLY A 115 -12.80 -9.45 -6.05
C GLY A 115 -11.73 -9.22 -7.14
N ARG A 116 -10.57 -8.63 -6.83
CA ARG A 116 -9.46 -8.40 -7.76
C ARG A 116 -8.16 -9.03 -7.26
N ARG A 117 -7.37 -9.56 -8.20
CA ARG A 117 -6.07 -10.19 -7.94
C ARG A 117 -4.97 -9.13 -7.78
N PHE A 118 -4.21 -9.21 -6.70
CA PHE A 118 -3.01 -8.39 -6.45
C PHE A 118 -1.82 -9.27 -6.12
N PHE A 119 -0.62 -8.85 -6.52
CA PHE A 119 0.63 -9.40 -6.01
C PHE A 119 0.99 -8.80 -4.63
N GLN A 120 1.56 -9.62 -3.75
CA GLN A 120 1.98 -9.26 -2.40
C GLN A 120 3.46 -9.63 -2.19
N ASN A 121 4.24 -8.77 -1.53
CA ASN A 121 5.71 -8.89 -1.45
C ASN A 121 6.19 -9.98 -0.49
N SER A 122 5.43 -10.31 0.56
CA SER A 122 5.71 -11.44 1.45
C SER A 122 4.45 -11.82 2.24
N PRO A 123 4.16 -13.12 2.43
CA PRO A 123 3.16 -13.59 3.39
C PRO A 123 3.71 -13.66 4.83
N VAL A 124 5.02 -13.51 5.06
CA VAL A 124 5.62 -13.49 6.41
C VAL A 124 6.42 -12.21 6.62
N PHE A 125 6.09 -11.48 7.69
CA PHE A 125 6.78 -10.26 8.10
C PHE A 125 7.50 -10.50 9.43
N ILE A 126 8.74 -10.04 9.51
CA ILE A 126 9.60 -10.13 10.69
C ILE A 126 9.81 -8.73 11.25
N ASP A 127 9.67 -8.58 12.56
CA ASP A 127 9.99 -7.36 13.32
C ASP A 127 10.75 -7.75 14.61
N GLY A 128 12.08 -7.83 14.50
CA GLY A 128 12.98 -8.24 15.59
C GLY A 128 12.72 -9.67 16.10
N MET A 129 11.92 -9.77 17.17
CA MET A 129 11.52 -11.03 17.83
C MET A 129 10.12 -11.49 17.42
N VAL A 130 9.41 -10.77 16.54
CA VAL A 130 8.02 -11.08 16.17
C VAL A 130 7.95 -11.52 14.72
N ALA A 131 7.38 -12.70 14.46
CA ALA A 131 6.94 -13.12 13.14
C ALA A 131 5.42 -12.96 13.03
N THR A 132 4.94 -12.20 12.04
CA THR A 132 3.53 -12.10 11.68
C THR A 132 3.30 -12.73 10.32
N ILE A 133 2.38 -13.70 10.28
CA ILE A 133 2.07 -14.53 9.12
C ILE A 133 0.68 -14.16 8.61
N TYR A 134 0.62 -13.85 7.33
CA TYR A 134 -0.55 -13.36 6.61
C TYR A 134 -1.09 -14.53 5.81
N LEU A 135 -2.24 -15.05 6.23
CA LEU A 135 -2.98 -16.05 5.49
C LEU A 135 -3.61 -15.41 4.25
N HIS A 136 -3.80 -16.20 3.20
CA HIS A 136 -4.60 -15.75 2.05
C HIS A 136 -6.03 -15.43 2.51
N ARG A 137 -6.71 -14.48 1.84
CA ARG A 137 -8.06 -14.09 2.28
C ARG A 137 -9.09 -15.21 2.08
N SER A 138 -10.11 -15.21 2.94
CA SER A 138 -11.24 -16.15 2.96
C SER A 138 -10.89 -17.64 3.14
N LYS A 139 -9.71 -17.96 3.72
CA LYS A 139 -9.31 -19.36 3.99
C LYS A 139 -9.86 -19.95 5.29
N LEU A 140 -10.10 -19.12 6.30
CA LEU A 140 -10.73 -19.55 7.54
C LEU A 140 -12.24 -19.32 7.44
N LEU A 141 -13.01 -20.37 7.70
CA LEU A 141 -14.47 -20.33 7.73
C LEU A 141 -14.96 -19.98 9.16
N PRO A 142 -16.16 -19.40 9.33
CA PRO A 142 -16.77 -19.21 10.65
C PRO A 142 -17.12 -20.53 11.35
N ASN A 143 -17.12 -20.52 12.69
CA ASN A 143 -17.44 -21.67 13.55
C ASN A 143 -16.55 -22.92 13.37
N GLU A 144 -15.31 -22.77 12.93
CA GLU A 144 -14.42 -23.90 12.60
C GLU A 144 -13.14 -23.88 13.43
N THR A 145 -12.72 -25.07 13.86
CA THR A 145 -11.47 -25.28 14.60
C THR A 145 -10.33 -25.55 13.63
N TYR A 146 -9.22 -24.86 13.82
CA TYR A 146 -8.01 -24.97 13.01
C TYR A 146 -6.81 -25.32 13.89
N TYR A 147 -5.77 -25.88 13.28
CA TYR A 147 -4.44 -25.99 13.90
C TYR A 147 -3.34 -25.62 12.91
N VAL A 148 -2.21 -25.12 13.43
CA VAL A 148 -1.10 -24.61 12.62
C VAL A 148 0.12 -25.52 12.76
N THR A 149 0.72 -25.91 11.63
CA THR A 149 2.03 -26.55 11.60
C THR A 149 3.05 -25.66 10.88
N VAL A 150 4.31 -25.73 11.30
CA VAL A 150 5.43 -24.92 10.79
C VAL A 150 6.62 -25.85 10.60
N ASP A 151 7.13 -25.94 9.37
CA ASP A 151 8.30 -26.76 9.06
C ASP A 151 9.58 -26.17 9.70
N SER A 152 10.58 -27.01 9.97
CA SER A 152 11.85 -26.62 10.61
C SER A 152 12.60 -25.51 9.89
N GLU A 153 12.42 -25.44 8.58
CA GLU A 153 13.15 -24.56 7.68
C GLU A 153 12.63 -23.11 7.72
N VAL A 154 11.39 -22.87 8.18
CA VAL A 154 10.69 -21.58 8.03
C VAL A 154 11.35 -20.44 8.80
N PHE A 155 11.84 -20.70 10.02
CA PHE A 155 12.37 -19.69 10.92
C PHE A 155 13.80 -20.03 11.36
N THR A 156 14.70 -19.05 11.23
CA THR A 156 16.10 -19.19 11.64
C THR A 156 16.52 -18.11 12.64
N ASP A 157 17.61 -18.37 13.36
CA ASP A 157 18.34 -17.34 14.10
C ASP A 157 19.13 -16.41 13.15
N ALA A 158 19.88 -15.47 13.74
CA ALA A 158 20.74 -14.55 13.02
C ALA A 158 21.99 -15.19 12.36
N MET A 159 22.26 -16.48 12.61
CA MET A 159 23.32 -17.27 11.96
C MET A 159 22.76 -18.17 10.83
N GLY A 160 21.44 -18.20 10.62
CA GLY A 160 20.78 -19.07 9.65
C GLY A 160 20.52 -20.49 10.15
N LEU A 161 20.64 -20.74 11.47
CA LEU A 161 20.31 -22.03 12.07
C LEU A 161 18.81 -22.12 12.32
N SER A 162 18.21 -23.28 11.99
CA SER A 162 16.79 -23.56 12.25
C SER A 162 16.44 -23.38 13.73
N LEU A 163 15.39 -22.60 14.01
CA LEU A 163 14.80 -22.44 15.34
C LEU A 163 13.88 -23.60 15.73
N GLY A 164 13.67 -24.57 14.83
CA GLY A 164 12.83 -25.73 15.06
C GLY A 164 11.47 -25.67 14.37
N HIS A 165 10.59 -26.61 14.73
CA HIS A 165 9.34 -26.88 14.03
C HIS A 165 8.12 -26.95 14.96
N ILE A 166 6.91 -26.89 14.38
CA ILE A 166 5.64 -27.22 15.02
C ILE A 166 4.94 -28.28 14.17
N ALA A 167 4.99 -29.55 14.59
CA ALA A 167 4.31 -30.66 13.89
C ALA A 167 3.10 -31.24 14.65
N ASP A 168 3.03 -31.08 15.97
CA ASP A 168 1.94 -31.62 16.80
C ASP A 168 0.63 -30.84 16.56
N PRO A 169 -0.46 -31.49 16.10
CA PRO A 169 -1.76 -30.85 15.95
C PRO A 169 -2.39 -30.32 17.25
N ALA A 170 -1.87 -30.69 18.43
CA ALA A 170 -2.26 -30.12 19.72
C ALA A 170 -1.45 -28.87 20.12
N ALA A 171 -0.34 -28.57 19.45
CA ALA A 171 0.55 -27.49 19.87
C ALA A 171 -0.02 -26.09 19.68
N TRP A 172 -0.78 -25.85 18.61
CA TRP A 172 -1.32 -24.53 18.27
C TRP A 172 -2.66 -24.67 17.54
N ARG A 173 -3.74 -24.75 18.32
CA ARG A 173 -5.12 -24.79 17.83
C ARG A 173 -5.86 -23.52 18.19
N PHE A 174 -6.91 -23.19 17.43
CA PHE A 174 -7.87 -22.14 17.75
C PHE A 174 -9.21 -22.38 17.03
N THR A 175 -10.29 -21.72 17.45
CA THR A 175 -11.61 -21.83 16.83
C THR A 175 -12.15 -20.46 16.45
N THR A 176 -12.57 -20.31 15.19
CA THR A 176 -13.16 -19.06 14.70
C THR A 176 -14.53 -18.79 15.31
N ARG A 177 -14.94 -17.51 15.34
CA ARG A 177 -16.26 -17.09 15.83
C ARG A 177 -17.39 -17.65 14.96
N ALA A 178 -18.53 -17.93 15.59
CA ALA A 178 -19.66 -18.58 14.94
C ALA A 178 -20.55 -17.64 14.10
N ALA A 179 -20.44 -16.33 14.31
CA ALA A 179 -21.33 -15.34 13.72
C ALA A 179 -20.55 -14.21 13.03
N SER A 180 -21.11 -13.73 11.93
CA SER A 180 -20.82 -12.40 11.38
C SER A 180 -21.37 -11.30 12.30
N PRO A 181 -20.93 -10.04 12.15
CA PRO A 181 -21.43 -8.91 12.94
C PRO A 181 -22.95 -8.73 12.82
N ALA A 182 -23.60 -8.32 13.92
CA ALA A 182 -25.05 -8.17 13.99
C ALA A 182 -25.60 -6.92 13.28
N SER A 183 -24.73 -6.00 12.85
CA SER A 183 -25.04 -4.85 12.00
C SER A 183 -23.93 -4.69 10.97
N ALA A 184 -24.28 -4.29 9.75
CA ALA A 184 -23.32 -3.92 8.71
C ALA A 184 -23.01 -2.41 8.71
N ASP A 185 -23.77 -1.61 9.47
CA ASP A 185 -23.72 -0.13 9.44
C ASP A 185 -22.61 0.42 10.35
N LYS A 186 -22.16 -0.38 11.33
CA LYS A 186 -21.11 -0.04 12.29
C LYS A 186 -20.25 -1.28 12.54
N LEU A 187 -19.00 -1.22 12.07
CA LEU A 187 -18.05 -2.34 12.14
C LEU A 187 -16.78 -1.90 12.88
N VAL A 188 -16.27 -2.73 13.79
CA VAL A 188 -15.03 -2.46 14.53
C VAL A 188 -13.89 -3.37 14.04
N VAL A 189 -12.77 -2.79 13.64
CA VAL A 189 -11.56 -3.52 13.23
C VAL A 189 -10.52 -3.45 14.36
N SER A 190 -9.94 -4.60 14.76
CA SER A 190 -8.88 -4.66 15.77
C SER A 190 -7.95 -5.86 15.55
N LEU A 191 -6.63 -5.62 15.50
CA LEU A 191 -5.61 -6.67 15.30
C LEU A 191 -5.71 -7.81 16.35
N GLU A 192 -5.96 -7.47 17.61
CA GLU A 192 -5.94 -8.41 18.74
C GLU A 192 -7.31 -9.11 18.97
N ASN A 193 -8.10 -9.33 17.92
CA ASN A 193 -9.43 -9.98 17.97
C ASN A 193 -10.51 -9.26 18.82
N MET A 194 -10.26 -8.01 19.26
CA MET A 194 -11.19 -7.22 20.08
C MET A 194 -12.29 -6.50 19.28
N GLY A 195 -12.40 -6.76 17.97
CA GLY A 195 -13.38 -6.16 17.07
C GLY A 195 -14.30 -7.17 16.39
N ASP A 196 -15.13 -6.69 15.48
CA ASP A 196 -15.89 -7.48 14.51
C ASP A 196 -14.98 -8.20 13.52
N PHE A 197 -13.89 -7.53 13.12
CA PHE A 197 -12.89 -7.99 12.14
C PHE A 197 -11.47 -7.74 12.64
N CYS A 198 -10.51 -8.48 12.08
CA CYS A 198 -9.08 -8.31 12.35
C CYS A 198 -8.33 -7.62 11.20
N SER A 199 -8.96 -7.44 10.03
CA SER A 199 -8.45 -6.72 8.87
C SER A 199 -9.42 -5.63 8.41
N VAL A 200 -8.89 -4.59 7.76
CA VAL A 200 -9.72 -3.51 7.20
C VAL A 200 -10.49 -4.00 5.97
N GLN A 201 -9.88 -4.85 5.14
CA GLN A 201 -10.60 -5.44 4.01
C GLN A 201 -11.73 -6.37 4.45
N GLY A 202 -11.57 -7.15 5.52
CA GLY A 202 -12.62 -8.04 6.03
C GLY A 202 -13.92 -7.29 6.36
N ALA A 203 -13.79 -6.11 6.98
CA ALA A 203 -14.91 -5.21 7.19
C ALA A 203 -15.51 -4.68 5.87
N ILE A 204 -14.68 -4.26 4.91
CA ILE A 204 -15.14 -3.79 3.58
C ILE A 204 -15.84 -4.90 2.77
N ASP A 205 -15.37 -6.14 2.84
CA ASP A 205 -15.95 -7.28 2.14
C ASP A 205 -17.30 -7.69 2.74
N ALA A 206 -17.51 -7.51 4.05
CA ALA A 206 -18.78 -7.78 4.73
C ALA A 206 -19.88 -6.74 4.45
N ILE A 207 -19.52 -5.52 4.06
CA ILE A 207 -20.49 -4.51 3.59
C ILE A 207 -21.14 -5.00 2.29
N PRO A 208 -22.45 -4.79 2.04
CA PRO A 208 -23.08 -5.22 0.79
C PRO A 208 -22.39 -4.69 -0.49
N ALA A 209 -22.56 -5.42 -1.60
CA ALA A 209 -22.24 -4.89 -2.93
C ALA A 209 -23.29 -3.83 -3.33
N ALA A 210 -22.88 -2.82 -4.11
CA ALA A 210 -23.74 -1.69 -4.49
C ALA A 210 -24.33 -0.91 -3.29
N ASN A 211 -23.63 -0.91 -2.14
CA ASN A 211 -24.11 -0.25 -0.92
C ASN A 211 -24.42 1.24 -1.14
N THR A 212 -25.48 1.72 -0.50
CA THR A 212 -25.91 3.13 -0.48
C THR A 212 -26.28 3.64 0.92
N ALA A 213 -26.31 2.77 1.94
CA ALA A 213 -26.52 3.18 3.32
C ALA A 213 -25.20 3.71 3.93
N PRO A 214 -25.23 4.69 4.84
CA PRO A 214 -24.03 5.11 5.56
C PRO A 214 -23.48 3.96 6.43
N VAL A 215 -22.19 3.65 6.27
CA VAL A 215 -21.49 2.62 7.06
C VAL A 215 -20.23 3.23 7.68
N THR A 216 -20.01 3.01 8.97
CA THR A 216 -18.78 3.39 9.68
C THR A 216 -17.96 2.16 10.04
N VAL A 217 -16.71 2.13 9.56
CA VAL A 217 -15.68 1.16 9.95
C VAL A 217 -14.73 1.87 10.92
N THR A 218 -14.86 1.57 12.21
CA THR A 218 -13.98 2.09 13.27
C THR A 218 -12.75 1.20 13.42
N ILE A 219 -11.56 1.74 13.13
CA ILE A 219 -10.30 1.00 13.10
C ILE A 219 -9.51 1.34 14.37
N LYS A 220 -9.32 0.34 15.24
CA LYS A 220 -8.55 0.48 16.49
C LYS A 220 -7.05 0.67 16.22
N ASN A 221 -6.35 1.25 17.19
CA ASN A 221 -4.92 1.48 17.12
C ASN A 221 -4.12 0.21 16.80
N GLY A 222 -3.11 0.36 15.94
CA GLY A 222 -2.36 -0.75 15.34
C GLY A 222 -1.88 -0.44 13.91
N THR A 223 -0.94 -1.25 13.41
CA THR A 223 -0.45 -1.15 12.02
C THR A 223 -0.96 -2.33 11.19
N TYR A 224 -2.03 -2.07 10.42
CA TYR A 224 -2.66 -3.01 9.50
C TYR A 224 -1.86 -3.05 8.20
N ARG A 225 -0.97 -4.04 8.06
CA ARG A 225 -0.18 -4.23 6.82
C ARG A 225 -1.03 -4.92 5.76
N GLU A 226 -1.88 -4.19 5.06
CA GLU A 226 -2.71 -4.75 4.00
C GLU A 226 -2.96 -3.76 2.86
N ILE A 227 -3.24 -4.31 1.68
CA ILE A 227 -3.88 -3.57 0.59
C ILE A 227 -5.39 -3.62 0.83
N VAL A 228 -6.06 -2.48 0.68
CA VAL A 228 -7.51 -2.31 0.81
C VAL A 228 -8.11 -1.86 -0.53
N PHE A 229 -9.17 -2.51 -0.99
CA PHE A 229 -9.92 -2.19 -2.21
C PHE A 229 -11.41 -2.03 -1.92
N ILE A 230 -11.92 -0.82 -2.12
CA ILE A 230 -13.34 -0.46 -2.01
C ILE A 230 -13.88 -0.24 -3.42
N ASN A 231 -14.84 -1.07 -3.86
CA ASN A 231 -15.34 -1.03 -5.23
C ASN A 231 -16.88 -1.09 -5.26
N GLY A 232 -17.53 -0.06 -5.81
CA GLY A 232 -18.98 -0.01 -5.93
C GLY A 232 -19.72 -0.01 -4.57
N LYS A 233 -19.17 0.65 -3.55
CA LYS A 233 -19.74 0.75 -2.19
C LYS A 233 -19.75 2.21 -1.76
N ASN A 234 -20.92 2.84 -1.75
CA ASN A 234 -21.07 4.26 -1.38
C ASN A 234 -21.25 4.42 0.13
N GLY A 235 -21.09 5.65 0.65
CA GLY A 235 -21.41 6.00 2.04
C GLY A 235 -20.46 5.44 3.09
N ILE A 236 -19.23 5.10 2.70
CA ILE A 236 -18.27 4.38 3.56
C ILE A 236 -17.41 5.38 4.33
N THR A 237 -17.43 5.29 5.66
CA THR A 237 -16.54 6.04 6.56
C THR A 237 -15.48 5.11 7.13
N LEU A 238 -14.20 5.35 6.85
CA LEU A 238 -13.07 4.74 7.56
C LEU A 238 -12.61 5.70 8.66
N HIS A 239 -12.85 5.32 9.93
CA HIS A 239 -12.56 6.15 11.10
C HIS A 239 -11.47 5.50 11.95
N GLY A 240 -10.27 6.07 12.01
CA GLY A 240 -9.24 5.61 12.93
C GLY A 240 -9.47 6.07 14.37
N GLU A 241 -8.93 5.33 15.33
CA GLU A 241 -8.97 5.67 16.75
C GLU A 241 -8.00 6.82 17.11
N ASP A 242 -6.83 6.86 16.48
CA ASP A 242 -5.86 7.95 16.57
C ASP A 242 -5.04 8.04 15.27
N ARG A 243 -4.92 9.25 14.72
CA ARG A 243 -4.21 9.56 13.48
C ARG A 243 -2.80 8.98 13.36
N LYS A 244 -2.03 8.95 14.46
CA LYS A 244 -0.62 8.55 14.51
C LYS A 244 -0.42 7.11 14.98
N LEU A 245 -1.42 6.49 15.61
CA LEU A 245 -1.35 5.11 16.14
C LEU A 245 -2.19 4.11 15.34
N THR A 246 -3.25 4.54 14.65
CA THR A 246 -3.99 3.75 13.65
C THR A 246 -3.36 3.95 12.27
N LYS A 247 -2.79 2.87 11.69
CA LYS A 247 -2.08 2.93 10.40
C LYS A 247 -2.50 1.79 9.48
N ILE A 248 -2.86 2.08 8.24
CA ILE A 248 -2.87 1.10 7.15
C ILE A 248 -1.59 1.30 6.35
N ALA A 249 -0.74 0.27 6.21
CA ALA A 249 0.61 0.46 5.68
C ALA A 249 1.15 -0.74 4.90
N TYR A 250 1.27 -0.62 3.58
CA TYR A 250 1.73 -1.71 2.71
C TYR A 250 2.59 -1.20 1.55
N ALA A 251 3.59 -1.98 1.12
CA ALA A 251 4.41 -1.65 -0.04
C ALA A 251 3.73 -2.15 -1.33
N ASN A 252 3.02 -1.27 -2.03
CA ASN A 252 2.46 -1.55 -3.36
C ASN A 252 2.94 -0.50 -4.37
N ASN A 253 3.27 -0.91 -5.60
CA ASN A 253 3.88 -0.04 -6.60
C ASN A 253 3.82 -0.63 -8.01
N GLU A 254 4.13 0.21 -9.00
CA GLU A 254 4.16 -0.11 -10.44
C GLU A 254 5.02 -1.33 -10.78
N MET A 255 6.09 -1.63 -10.03
CA MET A 255 6.96 -2.79 -10.28
C MET A 255 6.35 -4.12 -9.77
N LEU A 256 5.54 -4.06 -8.70
CA LEU A 256 4.85 -5.22 -8.13
C LEU A 256 3.52 -5.49 -8.85
N ASN A 257 2.69 -4.47 -8.96
CA ASN A 257 1.35 -4.49 -9.54
C ASN A 257 1.27 -3.43 -10.64
N VAL A 258 1.61 -3.82 -11.86
CA VAL A 258 1.70 -2.93 -13.04
C VAL A 258 0.36 -2.24 -13.32
N GLY A 259 0.41 -0.92 -13.51
CA GLY A 259 -0.72 -0.06 -13.82
C GLY A 259 -1.33 0.65 -12.61
N THR A 260 -1.71 1.92 -12.82
CA THR A 260 -2.33 2.80 -11.81
C THR A 260 -3.53 2.20 -11.08
N ALA A 261 -4.32 1.33 -11.73
CA ALA A 261 -5.49 0.67 -11.14
C ALA A 261 -5.16 -0.62 -10.36
N TYR A 262 -3.89 -0.86 -10.02
CA TYR A 262 -3.45 -2.03 -9.23
C TYR A 262 -2.36 -1.70 -8.20
N ARG A 263 -1.65 -0.58 -8.35
CA ARG A 263 -0.45 -0.23 -7.56
C ARG A 263 -0.69 0.56 -6.27
N ALA A 264 -1.92 1.04 -6.03
CA ALA A 264 -2.27 1.75 -4.80
C ALA A 264 -2.38 0.79 -3.60
N MET A 265 -2.01 1.23 -2.40
CA MET A 265 -2.22 0.42 -1.19
C MET A 265 -3.61 0.58 -0.56
N VAL A 266 -4.24 1.75 -0.70
CA VAL A 266 -5.68 1.92 -0.50
C VAL A 266 -6.27 2.45 -1.80
N GLU A 267 -7.26 1.72 -2.32
CA GLU A 267 -7.86 2.03 -3.61
C GLU A 267 -9.39 2.04 -3.52
N VAL A 268 -9.98 3.09 -4.07
CA VAL A 268 -11.43 3.31 -4.11
C VAL A 268 -11.87 3.53 -5.55
N GLU A 269 -12.72 2.63 -6.05
CA GLU A 269 -13.33 2.71 -7.39
C GLU A 269 -14.86 2.79 -7.32
N ARG A 270 -15.47 3.57 -8.21
CA ARG A 270 -16.94 3.60 -8.45
C ARG A 270 -17.78 3.81 -7.18
N SER A 271 -17.24 4.54 -6.21
CA SER A 271 -17.78 4.67 -4.86
C SER A 271 -17.87 6.14 -4.47
N ASN A 272 -19.05 6.58 -4.07
CA ASN A 272 -19.35 7.98 -3.71
C ASN A 272 -19.51 8.14 -2.20
N ASP A 273 -19.47 9.39 -1.72
CA ASP A 273 -19.75 9.72 -0.31
C ASP A 273 -18.80 8.98 0.66
N LEU A 274 -17.54 8.88 0.25
CA LEU A 274 -16.45 8.30 1.03
C LEU A 274 -15.97 9.30 2.09
N VAL A 275 -15.76 8.83 3.32
CA VAL A 275 -15.01 9.56 4.36
C VAL A 275 -13.82 8.71 4.79
N ILE A 276 -12.64 9.29 4.90
CA ILE A 276 -11.49 8.68 5.58
C ILE A 276 -10.96 9.69 6.60
N GLU A 277 -10.89 9.31 7.87
CA GLU A 277 -10.55 10.21 8.96
C GLU A 277 -9.67 9.61 10.07
N ASN A 278 -8.89 10.46 10.73
CA ASN A 278 -8.13 10.17 11.95
C ASN A 278 -7.22 8.93 11.87
N LEU A 279 -6.50 8.74 10.75
CA LEU A 279 -5.57 7.62 10.54
C LEU A 279 -4.38 7.96 9.63
N THR A 280 -3.37 7.08 9.63
CA THR A 280 -2.26 7.11 8.67
C THR A 280 -2.49 6.11 7.52
N LEU A 281 -2.30 6.55 6.27
CA LEU A 281 -2.09 5.67 5.11
C LEU A 281 -0.64 5.80 4.65
N HIS A 282 0.12 4.71 4.66
CA HIS A 282 1.57 4.73 4.38
C HIS A 282 1.98 3.67 3.38
N ASN A 283 2.21 4.05 2.12
CA ASN A 283 2.74 3.14 1.13
C ASN A 283 4.23 2.91 1.40
N LEU A 284 4.57 1.71 1.89
CA LEU A 284 5.92 1.33 2.34
C LEU A 284 6.93 1.07 1.19
N THR A 285 6.60 1.48 -0.04
CA THR A 285 7.50 1.34 -1.19
C THR A 285 8.74 2.22 -1.00
N PRO A 286 9.96 1.67 -1.05
CA PRO A 286 11.18 2.46 -0.89
C PRO A 286 11.41 3.41 -2.06
N GLN A 287 12.17 4.48 -1.83
CA GLN A 287 12.59 5.40 -2.88
C GLN A 287 13.26 4.63 -4.03
N ASN A 288 12.84 4.94 -5.26
CA ASN A 288 13.17 4.27 -6.53
C ASN A 288 12.39 2.96 -6.83
N GLY A 289 11.45 2.54 -5.98
CA GLY A 289 10.50 1.46 -6.26
C GLY A 289 9.38 1.77 -7.27
N GLY A 290 9.48 2.89 -8.00
CA GLY A 290 8.46 3.36 -8.94
C GLY A 290 7.36 4.22 -8.29
N GLN A 291 6.24 4.36 -9.00
CA GLN A 291 5.03 5.03 -8.54
C GLN A 291 4.27 4.19 -7.51
N ALA A 292 3.76 4.82 -6.45
CA ALA A 292 3.25 4.12 -5.28
C ALA A 292 2.18 4.92 -4.51
N GLU A 293 0.94 4.97 -5.00
CA GLU A 293 -0.17 5.64 -4.31
C GLU A 293 -0.38 5.08 -2.89
N ALA A 294 -0.38 5.95 -1.87
CA ALA A 294 -0.93 5.66 -0.55
C ALA A 294 -2.46 5.59 -0.62
N LEU A 295 -3.08 6.45 -1.45
CA LEU A 295 -4.52 6.48 -1.67
C LEU A 295 -4.85 6.83 -3.14
N ARG A 296 -5.69 6.02 -3.78
CA ARG A 296 -6.32 6.32 -5.09
C ARG A 296 -7.84 6.35 -4.95
N ILE A 297 -8.47 7.41 -5.44
CA ILE A 297 -9.92 7.57 -5.58
C ILE A 297 -10.26 7.87 -7.04
N GLU A 298 -10.89 6.92 -7.73
CA GLU A 298 -11.25 7.05 -9.15
C GLU A 298 -12.69 6.59 -9.45
N ALA A 299 -13.33 7.23 -10.44
CA ALA A 299 -14.75 7.02 -10.80
C ALA A 299 -15.77 7.18 -9.63
N GLY A 300 -15.38 7.81 -8.52
CA GLY A 300 -16.24 8.22 -7.41
C GLY A 300 -16.34 9.74 -7.28
N ASP A 301 -17.23 10.21 -6.41
CA ASP A 301 -17.52 11.64 -6.18
C ASP A 301 -17.83 11.91 -4.68
N ARG A 302 -17.64 13.16 -4.24
CA ARG A 302 -17.94 13.65 -2.88
C ARG A 302 -17.13 12.95 -1.77
N ALA A 303 -15.81 12.84 -1.93
CA ALA A 303 -14.94 12.27 -0.90
C ALA A 303 -14.49 13.32 0.13
N ILE A 304 -14.47 12.96 1.42
CA ILE A 304 -13.90 13.77 2.51
C ILE A 304 -12.69 13.04 3.09
N LEU A 305 -11.55 13.71 3.13
CA LEU A 305 -10.31 13.23 3.76
C LEU A 305 -9.93 14.23 4.85
N ARG A 306 -9.99 13.84 6.14
CA ARG A 306 -9.70 14.76 7.25
C ARG A 306 -8.80 14.15 8.29
N ASP A 307 -7.91 14.95 8.87
CA ASP A 307 -7.00 14.51 9.94
C ASP A 307 -6.16 13.27 9.55
N LEU A 308 -5.70 13.21 8.29
CA LEU A 308 -4.91 12.09 7.78
C LEU A 308 -3.41 12.38 7.71
N ASP A 309 -2.61 11.34 7.87
CA ASP A 309 -1.25 11.28 7.33
C ASP A 309 -1.26 10.44 6.05
N LEU A 310 -0.83 11.00 4.92
CA LEU A 310 -0.73 10.33 3.62
C LEU A 310 0.75 10.28 3.19
N LEU A 311 1.37 9.10 3.34
CA LEU A 311 2.82 8.93 3.27
C LEU A 311 3.22 8.05 2.08
N SER A 312 3.98 8.61 1.13
CA SER A 312 4.75 7.88 0.11
C SER A 312 5.78 8.82 -0.55
N PHE A 313 6.29 8.48 -1.75
CA PHE A 313 7.31 9.23 -2.47
C PHE A 313 6.83 9.73 -3.83
N GLN A 314 6.63 8.84 -4.81
CA GLN A 314 6.14 9.22 -6.12
C GLN A 314 4.67 8.83 -6.26
N ASP A 315 3.85 9.76 -6.78
CA ASP A 315 2.42 9.56 -7.05
C ASP A 315 1.58 9.27 -5.75
N THR A 316 1.94 9.81 -4.57
CA THR A 316 1.32 9.48 -3.25
C THR A 316 -0.21 9.49 -3.19
N LEU A 317 -0.88 10.47 -3.81
CA LEU A 317 -2.34 10.66 -3.75
C LEU A 317 -2.93 10.87 -5.15
N LEU A 318 -3.87 10.01 -5.56
CA LEU A 318 -4.63 10.15 -6.81
C LEU A 318 -6.10 10.45 -6.50
N ILE A 319 -6.65 11.57 -7.01
CA ILE A 319 -8.09 11.87 -6.95
C ILE A 319 -8.66 12.24 -8.33
N SER A 320 -9.78 11.61 -8.72
CA SER A 320 -10.48 11.94 -9.97
C SER A 320 -11.94 12.41 -9.82
N GLY A 321 -12.48 12.45 -8.60
CA GLY A 321 -13.81 13.01 -8.28
C GLY A 321 -13.77 14.43 -7.70
N ARG A 322 -14.89 14.90 -7.14
CA ARG A 322 -14.85 16.01 -6.17
C ARG A 322 -14.37 15.50 -4.81
N ALA A 323 -13.43 16.21 -4.18
CA ALA A 323 -12.98 15.86 -2.84
C ALA A 323 -12.58 17.07 -1.99
N TYR A 324 -12.86 17.00 -0.69
CA TYR A 324 -12.42 17.98 0.31
C TYR A 324 -11.39 17.31 1.23
N VAL A 325 -10.22 17.93 1.34
CA VAL A 325 -9.07 17.42 2.08
C VAL A 325 -8.70 18.46 3.13
N THR A 326 -8.77 18.14 4.43
CA THR A 326 -8.58 19.16 5.49
C THR A 326 -7.75 18.68 6.67
N ASN A 327 -6.88 19.55 7.19
CA ASN A 327 -5.92 19.27 8.27
C ASN A 327 -4.98 18.07 8.01
N CYS A 328 -4.86 17.63 6.75
CA CYS A 328 -4.06 16.46 6.37
C CYS A 328 -2.57 16.82 6.23
N PHE A 329 -1.72 15.85 6.53
CA PHE A 329 -0.29 15.86 6.21
C PHE A 329 -0.08 14.94 5.00
N ILE A 330 0.56 15.44 3.95
CA ILE A 330 0.77 14.71 2.69
C ILE A 330 2.24 14.87 2.30
N GLU A 331 2.98 13.76 2.18
CA GLU A 331 4.38 13.79 1.76
C GLU A 331 4.65 13.03 0.44
N GLY A 332 5.70 13.48 -0.24
CA GLY A 332 6.20 12.88 -1.48
C GLY A 332 7.31 13.69 -2.13
N ASN A 333 7.59 13.43 -3.42
CA ASN A 333 8.55 14.20 -4.20
C ASN A 333 8.19 14.40 -5.67
N VAL A 334 7.69 13.40 -6.39
CA VAL A 334 7.32 13.53 -7.81
C VAL A 334 5.82 13.31 -7.97
N ASP A 335 5.15 14.31 -8.53
CA ASP A 335 3.74 14.29 -8.92
C ASP A 335 2.81 13.77 -7.82
N PHE A 336 3.18 14.03 -6.56
CA PHE A 336 2.68 13.24 -5.43
C PHE A 336 1.23 13.55 -5.03
N ILE A 337 0.63 14.59 -5.63
CA ILE A 337 -0.80 14.83 -5.66
C ILE A 337 -1.23 14.93 -7.14
N TRP A 338 -2.01 14.00 -7.64
CA TRP A 338 -2.37 13.97 -9.06
C TRP A 338 -3.77 13.39 -9.35
N GLY A 339 -4.18 13.46 -10.61
CA GLY A 339 -5.43 12.91 -11.09
C GLY A 339 -6.25 13.93 -11.86
N ARG A 340 -7.57 13.73 -11.93
CA ARG A 340 -8.49 14.51 -12.80
C ARG A 340 -9.53 15.34 -12.04
N GLY A 341 -9.56 15.23 -10.71
CA GLY A 341 -10.65 15.71 -9.88
C GLY A 341 -10.77 17.23 -9.73
N THR A 342 -11.71 17.62 -8.88
CA THR A 342 -11.87 18.98 -8.35
C THR A 342 -11.67 18.88 -6.85
N VAL A 343 -10.55 19.38 -6.34
CA VAL A 343 -10.07 19.07 -4.99
C VAL A 343 -9.70 20.34 -4.24
N LEU A 344 -10.29 20.53 -3.06
CA LEU A 344 -9.94 21.62 -2.14
C LEU A 344 -9.14 21.05 -0.97
N PHE A 345 -7.89 21.49 -0.83
CA PHE A 345 -7.01 21.23 0.30
C PHE A 345 -7.05 22.45 1.24
N GLU A 346 -7.52 22.28 2.48
CA GLU A 346 -7.66 23.35 3.46
C GLU A 346 -6.82 23.04 4.71
N LYS A 347 -5.91 23.95 5.10
CA LYS A 347 -5.03 23.80 6.28
C LYS A 347 -4.18 22.51 6.28
N CYS A 348 -3.79 22.02 5.09
CA CYS A 348 -2.94 20.84 4.96
C CYS A 348 -1.45 21.20 5.05
N GLU A 349 -0.60 20.26 5.48
CA GLU A 349 0.85 20.30 5.23
C GLU A 349 1.20 19.43 4.02
N ILE A 350 1.88 20.04 3.05
CA ILE A 350 2.33 19.44 1.80
C ILE A 350 3.86 19.39 1.85
N LYS A 351 4.43 18.21 2.13
CA LYS A 351 5.86 18.06 2.46
C LYS A 351 6.66 17.37 1.36
N THR A 352 7.62 18.10 0.79
CA THR A 352 8.62 17.50 -0.11
C THR A 352 9.66 16.71 0.68
N VAL A 353 9.84 15.42 0.38
CA VAL A 353 10.80 14.53 1.07
C VAL A 353 11.82 13.89 0.13
N LEU A 354 13.02 13.62 0.65
CA LEU A 354 14.17 12.98 -0.02
C LEU A 354 14.81 13.73 -1.21
N ARG A 355 14.03 14.24 -2.17
CA ARG A 355 14.53 14.89 -3.39
C ARG A 355 13.54 15.90 -3.96
N LYS A 356 14.02 16.77 -4.87
CA LYS A 356 13.16 17.71 -5.61
C LYS A 356 12.29 17.01 -6.67
N GLY A 357 11.20 17.68 -7.05
CA GLY A 357 10.24 17.24 -8.04
C GLY A 357 9.06 18.21 -8.12
N TYR A 358 7.85 17.71 -7.93
CA TYR A 358 6.61 18.43 -8.20
C TYR A 358 5.52 18.04 -7.18
N ASN A 359 4.87 19.03 -6.55
CA ASN A 359 3.74 18.78 -5.65
C ASN A 359 2.57 18.17 -6.43
N VAL A 360 2.18 18.80 -7.54
CA VAL A 360 0.93 18.51 -8.23
C VAL A 360 1.13 18.18 -9.72
N GLN A 361 0.35 17.22 -10.22
CA GLN A 361 0.18 16.95 -11.66
C GLN A 361 -1.31 16.83 -12.04
N ALA A 362 -1.99 17.97 -12.14
CA ALA A 362 -3.43 18.03 -12.40
C ALA A 362 -3.77 17.78 -13.89
N ARG A 363 -4.67 16.82 -14.15
CA ARG A 363 -5.12 16.37 -15.49
C ARG A 363 -6.61 16.68 -15.75
N ASN A 364 -7.15 17.71 -15.09
CA ASN A 364 -8.54 18.13 -15.18
C ASN A 364 -8.84 18.95 -16.46
N THR A 365 -10.12 19.11 -16.80
CA THR A 365 -10.56 19.89 -17.96
C THR A 365 -10.83 21.36 -17.60
N ALA A 366 -10.99 22.22 -18.63
CA ALA A 366 -11.37 23.63 -18.46
C ALA A 366 -12.73 23.85 -17.76
N LEU A 367 -13.62 22.86 -17.78
CA LEU A 367 -15.02 22.99 -17.32
C LEU A 367 -15.17 23.04 -15.80
N GLN A 368 -14.11 22.74 -15.05
CA GLN A 368 -14.11 22.67 -13.59
C GLN A 368 -12.82 23.27 -13.00
N TYR A 369 -12.86 23.61 -11.72
CA TYR A 369 -11.64 23.81 -10.93
C TYR A 369 -10.86 22.49 -10.81
N GLY A 370 -9.53 22.57 -10.82
CA GLY A 370 -8.67 21.42 -10.54
C GLY A 370 -8.34 21.35 -9.05
N TYR A 371 -7.08 21.57 -8.72
CA TYR A 371 -6.53 21.38 -7.38
C TYR A 371 -6.33 22.76 -6.71
N VAL A 372 -7.00 23.02 -5.61
CA VAL A 372 -6.99 24.31 -4.90
C VAL A 372 -6.46 24.11 -3.50
N PHE A 373 -5.43 24.85 -3.10
CA PHE A 373 -4.81 24.82 -1.78
C PHE A 373 -5.09 26.14 -1.07
N VAL A 374 -5.67 26.07 0.12
CA VAL A 374 -6.15 27.19 0.94
C VAL A 374 -5.54 27.10 2.33
N ASP A 375 -4.94 28.19 2.82
CA ASP A 375 -4.36 28.32 4.16
C ASP A 375 -3.42 27.15 4.55
N SER A 376 -2.79 26.55 3.54
CA SER A 376 -2.00 25.31 3.63
C SER A 376 -0.49 25.59 3.60
N LYS A 377 0.31 24.71 4.19
CA LYS A 377 1.77 24.86 4.29
C LYS A 377 2.50 23.97 3.29
N LEU A 378 3.50 24.51 2.59
CA LEU A 378 4.40 23.79 1.72
C LEU A 378 5.78 23.75 2.40
N THR A 379 6.18 22.57 2.87
CA THR A 379 7.42 22.36 3.64
C THR A 379 8.32 21.34 2.93
N SER A 380 9.54 21.15 3.42
CA SER A 380 10.44 20.12 2.89
C SER A 380 11.34 19.50 3.96
N SER A 381 11.96 18.37 3.62
CA SER A 381 13.21 17.95 4.27
C SER A 381 14.31 19.01 4.05
N PRO A 382 15.33 19.09 4.93
CA PRO A 382 16.49 19.96 4.74
C PRO A 382 17.23 19.70 3.42
N GLY A 383 17.81 20.75 2.83
CA GLY A 383 18.68 20.65 1.64
C GLY A 383 17.95 20.51 0.29
N ILE A 384 16.62 20.44 0.26
CA ILE A 384 15.84 20.41 -0.99
C ILE A 384 15.67 21.83 -1.53
N THR A 385 15.91 22.01 -2.84
CA THR A 385 15.70 23.26 -3.60
C THR A 385 15.11 22.96 -4.98
N ASP A 386 14.68 23.99 -5.73
CA ASP A 386 14.10 23.89 -7.07
C ASP A 386 12.92 22.88 -7.20
N HIS A 387 12.12 22.75 -6.15
CA HIS A 387 10.86 21.99 -6.23
C HIS A 387 9.76 22.84 -6.87
N PHE A 388 8.81 22.24 -7.59
CA PHE A 388 7.77 22.97 -8.32
C PHE A 388 6.38 22.78 -7.70
N LEU A 389 5.61 23.87 -7.66
CA LEU A 389 4.21 23.94 -7.23
C LEU A 389 3.29 23.02 -8.04
N ALA A 390 3.56 22.86 -9.34
CA ALA A 390 3.02 21.79 -10.19
C ALA A 390 3.87 21.60 -11.45
N ARG A 391 3.67 20.46 -12.13
CA ARG A 391 4.01 20.31 -13.55
C ARG A 391 2.86 19.78 -14.38
N VAL A 392 2.92 20.04 -15.69
CA VAL A 392 2.06 19.35 -16.65
C VAL A 392 2.69 19.29 -18.04
N ASP A 393 2.28 18.28 -18.82
CA ASP A 393 2.41 18.29 -20.28
C ASP A 393 1.25 19.11 -20.87
N GLY A 394 1.57 20.24 -21.51
CA GLY A 394 0.58 21.22 -21.96
C GLY A 394 -0.11 20.87 -23.28
N LEU A 395 0.35 19.86 -24.02
CA LEU A 395 -0.36 19.30 -25.17
C LEU A 395 -1.36 18.22 -24.73
N ALA A 396 -0.98 17.38 -23.76
CA ALA A 396 -1.87 16.36 -23.21
C ALA A 396 -2.95 16.95 -22.28
N TYR A 397 -2.64 18.00 -21.51
CA TYR A 397 -3.55 18.59 -20.52
C TYR A 397 -3.52 20.14 -20.56
N PRO A 398 -3.90 20.77 -21.69
CA PRO A 398 -3.78 22.22 -21.90
C PRO A 398 -4.56 23.11 -20.92
N SER A 399 -5.50 22.55 -20.15
CA SER A 399 -6.38 23.27 -19.23
C SER A 399 -6.15 22.94 -17.75
N SER A 400 -5.00 22.33 -17.44
CA SER A 400 -4.56 21.99 -16.08
C SER A 400 -4.74 23.17 -15.11
N HIS A 401 -5.29 22.88 -13.93
CA HIS A 401 -5.60 23.90 -12.93
C HIS A 401 -5.03 23.54 -11.56
N VAL A 402 -4.17 24.43 -11.05
CA VAL A 402 -3.63 24.35 -9.68
C VAL A 402 -3.58 25.76 -9.11
N ALA A 403 -4.14 25.97 -7.91
CA ALA A 403 -4.19 27.27 -7.24
C ALA A 403 -3.68 27.19 -5.79
N TYR A 404 -2.88 28.17 -5.35
CA TYR A 404 -2.40 28.29 -3.96
C TYR A 404 -2.80 29.66 -3.37
N ILE A 405 -3.53 29.67 -2.25
CA ILE A 405 -4.26 30.84 -1.73
C ILE A 405 -3.98 31.04 -0.23
N ASN A 406 -3.21 32.08 0.10
CA ASN A 406 -2.62 32.35 1.43
C ASN A 406 -1.81 31.16 1.96
N CYS A 407 -1.04 30.50 1.11
CA CYS A 407 -0.20 29.38 1.55
C CYS A 407 1.11 29.87 2.18
N GLU A 408 1.61 29.14 3.17
CA GLU A 408 2.99 29.28 3.66
C GLU A 408 3.90 28.44 2.76
N MET A 409 4.98 29.01 2.21
CA MET A 409 5.87 28.33 1.27
C MET A 409 7.34 28.42 1.72
N GLY A 410 7.93 27.27 2.07
CA GLY A 410 9.36 27.20 2.37
C GLY A 410 10.24 27.45 1.13
N SER A 411 11.48 27.90 1.36
CA SER A 411 12.48 28.28 0.33
C SER A 411 12.96 27.17 -0.61
N HIS A 412 12.40 25.97 -0.51
CA HIS A 412 12.64 24.86 -1.43
C HIS A 412 11.90 25.02 -2.77
N ILE A 413 10.84 25.83 -2.81
CA ILE A 413 10.07 26.13 -4.02
C ILE A 413 10.91 26.96 -4.99
N SER A 414 10.97 26.52 -6.26
CA SER A 414 11.70 27.21 -7.33
C SER A 414 11.12 28.62 -7.57
N PRO A 415 11.94 29.66 -7.83
CA PRO A 415 11.45 30.99 -8.19
C PRO A 415 10.51 31.00 -9.41
N LEU A 416 10.68 30.04 -10.33
CA LEU A 416 9.79 29.83 -11.49
C LEU A 416 8.38 29.38 -11.09
N GLY A 417 8.24 28.78 -9.89
CA GLY A 417 7.04 28.18 -9.32
C GLY A 417 6.59 26.91 -10.04
N TRP A 418 6.53 26.94 -11.36
CA TRP A 418 5.73 26.03 -12.16
C TRP A 418 6.50 25.48 -13.37
N LEU A 419 6.15 24.28 -13.82
CA LEU A 419 6.68 23.69 -15.05
C LEU A 419 5.55 23.35 -16.03
N VAL A 420 5.72 23.73 -17.30
CA VAL A 420 4.89 23.27 -18.41
C VAL A 420 5.83 22.76 -19.51
N THR A 421 5.75 21.47 -19.82
CA THR A 421 6.48 20.85 -20.92
C THR A 421 5.57 20.72 -22.15
N ASN A 422 6.17 20.58 -23.34
CA ASN A 422 5.47 20.21 -24.58
C ASN A 422 4.17 21.01 -24.80
N THR A 423 4.27 22.33 -25.00
CA THR A 423 3.09 23.18 -25.22
C THR A 423 3.29 24.13 -26.41
N VAL A 424 2.19 24.38 -27.12
CA VAL A 424 2.10 25.38 -28.21
C VAL A 424 1.28 26.60 -27.81
N ASN A 425 0.57 26.55 -26.68
CA ASN A 425 -0.22 27.65 -26.14
C ASN A 425 -0.34 27.52 -24.61
N THR A 426 0.25 28.45 -23.87
CA THR A 426 0.20 28.51 -22.41
C THR A 426 -1.01 29.26 -21.85
N SER A 427 -1.75 30.02 -22.65
CA SER A 427 -2.87 30.87 -22.17
C SER A 427 -4.08 30.09 -21.62
N LEU A 428 -4.12 28.77 -21.84
CA LEU A 428 -5.17 27.87 -21.31
C LEU A 428 -4.78 27.24 -19.96
N ILE A 429 -3.50 27.33 -19.54
CA ILE A 429 -3.02 26.81 -18.26
C ILE A 429 -3.52 27.72 -17.13
N ARG A 430 -3.97 27.12 -16.03
CA ARG A 430 -4.57 27.82 -14.88
C ARG A 430 -3.74 27.58 -13.62
N TYR A 431 -2.51 28.08 -13.63
CA TYR A 431 -1.57 28.03 -12.50
C TYR A 431 -1.62 29.35 -11.73
N TRP A 432 -2.28 29.33 -10.57
CA TRP A 432 -2.75 30.54 -9.90
C TRP A 432 -2.18 30.67 -8.47
N GLU A 433 -1.80 31.89 -8.08
CA GLU A 433 -1.28 32.18 -6.74
C GLU A 433 -1.98 33.41 -6.17
N TYR A 434 -2.11 33.47 -4.83
CA TYR A 434 -2.69 34.62 -4.13
C TYR A 434 -2.09 34.75 -2.73
N LYS A 435 -1.43 35.88 -2.46
CA LYS A 435 -0.96 36.35 -1.14
C LYS A 435 -0.30 35.25 -0.26
N SER A 436 0.41 34.31 -0.89
CA SER A 436 1.23 33.32 -0.20
C SER A 436 2.46 33.99 0.43
N VAL A 437 2.90 33.48 1.58
CA VAL A 437 3.99 34.02 2.40
C VAL A 437 5.07 32.97 2.65
N ASP A 438 6.27 33.39 3.02
CA ASP A 438 7.30 32.51 3.56
C ASP A 438 7.06 32.22 5.06
N PRO A 439 7.84 31.31 5.71
CA PRO A 439 7.70 31.01 7.13
C PRO A 439 8.04 32.18 8.10
N SER A 440 8.49 33.33 7.60
CA SER A 440 8.64 34.57 8.37
C SER A 440 7.43 35.51 8.25
N GLY A 441 6.48 35.20 7.35
CA GLY A 441 5.32 36.02 7.03
C GLY A 441 5.57 37.05 5.91
N ALA A 442 6.73 37.02 5.26
CA ALA A 442 7.01 37.91 4.13
C ALA A 442 6.31 37.39 2.85
N PRO A 443 5.73 38.27 2.00
CA PRO A 443 5.14 37.85 0.73
C PRO A 443 6.15 37.14 -0.17
N ILE A 444 5.73 36.03 -0.79
CA ILE A 444 6.58 35.26 -1.71
C ILE A 444 6.89 36.09 -2.97
N ASP A 445 8.17 36.11 -3.38
CA ASP A 445 8.56 36.70 -4.66
C ASP A 445 7.97 35.87 -5.83
N VAL A 446 7.06 36.51 -6.55
CA VAL A 446 6.40 35.99 -7.75
C VAL A 446 6.89 36.65 -9.04
N THR A 447 7.81 37.62 -8.98
CA THR A 447 8.32 38.34 -10.17
C THR A 447 9.05 37.44 -11.16
N ARG A 448 9.53 36.28 -10.68
CA ARG A 448 10.27 35.28 -11.45
C ARG A 448 9.42 34.08 -11.90
N ARG A 449 8.12 34.07 -11.64
CA ARG A 449 7.22 32.98 -12.07
C ARG A 449 7.12 32.90 -13.59
N ILE A 450 6.80 31.72 -14.12
CA ILE A 450 6.57 31.57 -15.57
C ILE A 450 5.37 32.42 -16.02
N ALA A 451 5.44 32.98 -17.24
CA ALA A 451 4.39 33.82 -17.83
C ALA A 451 3.03 33.10 -18.08
N ALA A 452 2.96 31.79 -17.87
CA ALA A 452 1.72 31.00 -17.87
C ALA A 452 0.97 31.04 -16.52
N SER A 453 1.57 31.62 -15.48
CA SER A 453 0.96 31.76 -14.16
C SER A 453 0.26 33.11 -13.99
N LYS A 454 -0.66 33.20 -13.02
CA LYS A 454 -1.42 34.42 -12.71
C LYS A 454 -1.50 34.64 -11.20
N GLN A 455 -1.32 35.89 -10.78
CA GLN A 455 -1.73 36.35 -9.46
C GLN A 455 -3.23 36.66 -9.47
N LEU A 456 -3.99 36.13 -8.52
CA LEU A 456 -5.43 36.34 -8.42
C LEU A 456 -5.78 37.69 -7.80
N THR A 457 -6.97 38.20 -8.12
CA THR A 457 -7.61 39.29 -7.38
C THR A 457 -8.28 38.77 -6.09
N ASP A 458 -8.55 39.67 -5.15
CA ASP A 458 -9.22 39.35 -3.87
C ASP A 458 -10.60 38.66 -4.09
N ALA A 459 -11.35 39.05 -5.13
CA ALA A 459 -12.63 38.44 -5.48
C ALA A 459 -12.47 37.01 -6.05
N GLU A 460 -11.45 36.76 -6.86
CA GLU A 460 -11.15 35.43 -7.40
C GLU A 460 -10.66 34.47 -6.31
N ALA A 461 -9.82 34.97 -5.39
CA ALA A 461 -9.40 34.22 -4.22
C ALA A 461 -10.58 33.89 -3.27
N ALA A 462 -11.55 34.79 -3.13
CA ALA A 462 -12.77 34.53 -2.37
C ALA A 462 -13.63 33.42 -3.02
N MET A 463 -13.83 33.46 -4.34
CA MET A 463 -14.56 32.41 -5.08
C MET A 463 -13.92 31.03 -4.92
N MET A 464 -12.59 30.93 -4.92
CA MET A 464 -11.88 29.65 -4.71
C MET A 464 -11.72 29.24 -3.23
N ARG A 465 -12.20 30.05 -2.29
CA ARG A 465 -12.37 29.68 -0.87
C ARG A 465 -13.77 29.19 -0.55
N ASP A 466 -14.78 29.62 -1.32
CA ASP A 466 -16.14 29.13 -1.17
C ASP A 466 -16.28 27.69 -1.70
N LYS A 467 -16.60 26.77 -0.79
CA LYS A 467 -16.85 25.37 -1.09
C LYS A 467 -18.03 25.18 -2.06
N ALA A 468 -19.06 26.02 -2.00
CA ALA A 468 -20.21 25.91 -2.91
C ALA A 468 -19.85 26.29 -4.35
N THR A 469 -18.99 27.29 -4.53
CA THR A 469 -18.41 27.68 -5.83
C THR A 469 -17.41 26.64 -6.33
N VAL A 470 -16.48 26.15 -5.49
CA VAL A 470 -15.45 25.18 -5.90
C VAL A 470 -16.04 23.82 -6.26
N PHE A 471 -17.01 23.32 -5.49
CA PHE A 471 -17.64 22.01 -5.71
C PHE A 471 -18.97 22.08 -6.47
N GLY A 472 -19.31 23.24 -7.03
CA GLY A 472 -20.52 23.47 -7.82
C GLY A 472 -20.66 22.46 -8.97
N GLY A 473 -21.91 22.10 -9.28
CA GLY A 473 -22.24 21.08 -10.27
C GLY A 473 -23.50 20.30 -9.89
N THR A 474 -23.74 19.18 -10.57
CA THR A 474 -24.92 18.33 -10.36
C THR A 474 -24.49 16.90 -9.98
N PRO A 475 -24.91 16.36 -8.82
CA PRO A 475 -25.66 17.03 -7.75
C PRO A 475 -24.81 18.11 -7.05
N PRO A 476 -25.42 19.19 -6.53
CA PRO A 476 -24.68 20.18 -5.73
C PRO A 476 -24.13 19.52 -4.46
N TRP A 477 -22.94 19.94 -4.03
CA TRP A 477 -22.28 19.40 -2.84
C TRP A 477 -21.56 20.51 -2.10
N VAL A 478 -21.75 20.59 -0.78
CA VAL A 478 -21.03 21.48 0.12
C VAL A 478 -20.53 20.63 1.30
N PRO A 479 -19.25 20.24 1.34
CA PRO A 479 -18.72 19.43 2.42
C PRO A 479 -18.64 20.23 3.72
N MET A 480 -19.33 19.72 4.73
CA MET A 480 -19.10 20.10 6.13
C MET A 480 -17.70 19.63 6.58
N PRO A 481 -17.08 20.30 7.56
CA PRO A 481 -15.84 19.83 8.20
C PRO A 481 -15.95 18.40 8.75
#